data_AF-V9G710-F1
#
_entry.id   AF-V9G710-F1
#
_cell.length_a   1.000
_cell.length_b   1.000
_cell.length_c   1.000
_cell.angle_alpha   90.00
_cell.angle_beta   90.00
_cell.angle_gamma   90.00
#
_symmetry.space_group_name_H-M   'P 1'
#
loop_
_entity.id
_entity.type
_entity.pdbx_description
1 polymer ?
#
loop_
_entity_poly.entity_id
_entity_poly.type
_entity_poly.pdbx_seq_one_letter_code
_entity_poly.pdbx_strand_id
1 'polypeptide(L)'
;MSEERGQRDPGFAKSFLEDVHRNIESLDKSGRASMAAFEYGVGDVIVTYENELLARIAQGVAYDIVVPEHTMLIENPAAVVKRYAQKHGTEDVSAAFVEFLRTPEAQEMFVKYGFRPVEETVQEQTKGQFTIPPGLFDITYLGGWDEVRETLYSRRGVWYQVLAGI
;
A
#
# COMPACT_ATOMS: atom_id res chain seq x y z
N MET A 1 12.81 7.09 16.64
CA MET A 1 13.51 8.37 16.96
C MET A 1 12.83 9.64 16.38
N SER A 2 11.81 9.56 15.51
CA SER A 2 11.24 10.76 14.86
C SER A 2 9.93 11.30 15.45
N GLU A 3 9.08 10.52 16.12
CA GLU A 3 7.78 11.07 16.56
C GLU A 3 7.87 11.91 17.83
N GLU A 4 8.68 11.51 18.81
CA GLU A 4 8.80 12.26 20.08
C GLU A 4 9.74 13.47 20.02
N ARG A 5 10.58 13.58 18.97
CA ARG A 5 11.61 14.64 18.86
C ARG A 5 11.80 15.22 17.46
N GLY A 6 11.15 14.66 16.44
CA GLY A 6 11.28 15.10 15.05
C GLY A 6 10.30 16.24 14.75
N GLN A 7 10.76 17.21 13.95
CA GLN A 7 9.91 18.26 13.39
C GLN A 7 9.58 17.90 11.95
N ARG A 8 8.42 18.34 11.47
CA ARG A 8 8.10 18.24 10.03
C ARG A 8 9.10 19.09 9.26
N ASP A 9 9.95 18.45 8.48
CA ASP A 9 10.97 19.09 7.65
C ASP A 9 10.87 18.59 6.21
N PRO A 10 10.17 19.33 5.32
CA PRO A 10 10.07 18.99 3.91
C PRO A 10 11.42 18.95 3.18
N GLY A 11 12.40 19.74 3.62
CA GLY A 11 13.74 19.75 3.05
C GLY A 11 14.47 18.45 3.35
N PHE A 12 14.45 18.02 4.62
CA PHE A 12 14.99 16.72 5.02
C PHE A 12 14.29 15.56 4.31
N ALA A 13 12.95 15.58 4.25
CA ALA A 13 12.18 14.53 3.58
C ALA A 13 12.53 14.39 2.10
N LYS A 14 12.72 15.52 1.40
CA LYS A 14 13.18 15.52 0.00
C LYS A 14 14.58 14.93 -0.13
N SER A 15 15.56 15.38 0.66
CA SER A 15 16.94 14.86 0.60
C SER A 15 16.99 13.36 0.90
N PHE A 16 16.22 12.90 1.90
CA PHE A 16 16.10 11.48 2.19
C PHE A 16 15.52 10.68 1.02
N LEU A 17 14.50 11.23 0.34
CA LEU A 17 13.92 10.59 -0.84
C LEU A 17 14.90 10.54 -2.02
N GLU A 18 15.73 11.57 -2.21
CA GLU A 18 16.83 11.54 -3.20
C GLU A 18 17.82 10.44 -2.87
N ASP A 19 18.19 10.27 -1.60
CA ASP A 19 19.10 9.22 -1.14
C ASP A 19 18.51 7.82 -1.38
N VAL A 20 17.23 7.61 -1.08
CA VAL A 20 16.52 6.36 -1.40
C VAL A 20 16.50 6.14 -2.90
N HIS A 21 16.15 7.16 -3.69
CA HIS A 21 16.03 7.05 -5.14
C HIS A 21 17.35 6.66 -5.82
N ARG A 22 18.50 7.15 -5.32
CA ARG A 22 19.83 6.76 -5.85
C ARG A 22 20.14 5.27 -5.68
N ASN A 23 19.43 4.56 -4.80
CA ASN A 23 19.57 3.12 -4.59
C ASN A 23 18.48 2.30 -5.30
N ILE A 24 17.61 2.94 -6.10
CA ILE A 24 16.57 2.22 -6.84
C ILE A 24 17.14 1.66 -8.14
N GLU A 25 17.21 0.34 -8.23
CA GLU A 25 17.64 -0.37 -9.44
C GLU A 25 16.53 -0.43 -10.52
N SER A 26 15.27 -0.60 -10.10
CA SER A 26 14.13 -0.69 -11.01
C SER A 26 12.90 0.06 -10.48
N LEU A 27 12.27 0.84 -11.37
CA LEU A 27 10.98 1.52 -11.16
C LEU A 27 9.93 0.95 -12.11
N ASP A 28 9.49 -0.28 -11.85
CA ASP A 28 8.51 -0.95 -12.69
C ASP A 28 7.10 -0.32 -12.61
N LYS A 29 6.31 -0.58 -13.64
CA LYS A 29 4.95 -0.03 -13.80
C LYS A 29 3.91 -0.53 -12.77
N SER A 30 4.22 -1.56 -11.99
CA SER A 30 3.32 -2.10 -10.96
C SER A 30 4.07 -2.93 -9.92
N GLY A 31 3.51 -3.06 -8.72
CA GLY A 31 4.10 -3.89 -7.66
C GLY A 31 4.28 -5.35 -8.06
N ARG A 32 3.38 -5.91 -8.89
CA ARG A 32 3.53 -7.27 -9.44
C ARG A 32 4.74 -7.38 -10.37
N ALA A 33 4.98 -6.36 -11.20
CA ALA A 33 6.14 -6.34 -12.08
C ALA A 33 7.44 -6.19 -11.27
N SER A 34 7.47 -5.32 -10.26
CA SER A 34 8.60 -5.19 -9.34
C SER A 34 8.91 -6.50 -8.61
N MET A 35 7.90 -7.20 -8.10
CA MET A 35 8.09 -8.51 -7.46
C MET A 35 8.69 -9.54 -8.43
N ALA A 36 8.24 -9.56 -9.68
CA ALA A 36 8.81 -10.47 -10.68
C ALA A 36 10.28 -10.12 -10.98
N ALA A 37 10.62 -8.83 -11.13
CA ALA A 37 12.00 -8.41 -11.33
C ALA A 37 12.90 -8.80 -10.14
N PHE A 38 12.41 -8.60 -8.91
CA PHE A 38 13.11 -9.00 -7.70
C PHE A 38 13.33 -10.53 -7.64
N GLU A 39 12.32 -11.34 -7.97
CA GLU A 39 12.44 -12.80 -8.06
C GLU A 39 13.44 -13.25 -9.15
N TYR A 40 13.66 -12.44 -10.20
CA TYR A 40 14.70 -12.66 -11.20
C TYR A 40 16.10 -12.16 -10.78
N GLY A 41 16.25 -11.66 -9.55
CA GLY A 41 17.52 -11.24 -8.98
C GLY A 41 17.86 -9.76 -9.17
N VAL A 42 16.86 -8.91 -9.46
CA VAL A 42 17.06 -7.45 -9.56
C VAL A 42 16.89 -6.81 -8.18
N GLY A 43 18.01 -6.32 -7.63
CA GLY A 43 18.07 -5.63 -6.33
C GLY A 43 18.14 -6.57 -5.12
N ASP A 44 18.60 -6.03 -3.98
CA ASP A 44 18.78 -6.79 -2.73
C ASP A 44 17.55 -6.75 -1.81
N VAL A 45 16.69 -5.74 -1.98
CA VAL A 45 15.48 -5.53 -1.18
C VAL A 45 14.36 -4.98 -2.05
N ILE A 46 13.12 -5.36 -1.74
CA ILE A 46 11.93 -4.82 -2.39
C ILE A 46 10.99 -4.19 -1.37
N VAL A 47 10.50 -2.99 -1.68
CA VAL A 47 9.36 -2.38 -0.98
C VAL A 47 8.08 -2.87 -1.66
N THR A 48 7.32 -3.72 -0.98
CA THR A 48 6.12 -4.36 -1.55
C THR A 48 4.98 -4.41 -0.54
N TYR A 49 3.81 -4.84 -1.01
CA TYR A 49 2.63 -5.05 -0.17
C TYR A 49 2.73 -6.37 0.60
N GLU A 50 2.28 -6.38 1.87
CA GLU A 50 2.25 -7.57 2.72
C GLU A 50 1.48 -8.73 2.06
N ASN A 51 0.35 -8.45 1.40
CA ASN A 51 -0.45 -9.47 0.71
C ASN A 51 0.28 -10.09 -0.50
N GLU A 52 1.18 -9.36 -1.18
CA GLU A 52 1.98 -9.92 -2.28
C GLU A 52 3.01 -10.94 -1.76
N LEU A 53 3.53 -10.75 -0.54
CA LEU A 53 4.45 -11.69 0.12
C LEU A 53 3.71 -12.91 0.68
N LEU A 54 2.66 -12.69 1.48
CA LEU A 54 1.92 -13.77 2.14
C LEU A 54 1.32 -14.76 1.12
N ALA A 55 0.82 -14.25 -0.02
CA ALA A 55 0.32 -15.10 -1.10
C ALA A 55 1.39 -16.03 -1.69
N ARG A 56 2.65 -15.58 -1.80
CA ARG A 56 3.77 -16.39 -2.32
C ARG A 56 4.35 -17.33 -1.27
N ILE A 57 4.39 -16.90 -0.01
CA ILE A 57 4.80 -17.75 1.12
C ILE A 57 3.84 -18.94 1.24
N ALA A 58 2.54 -18.71 1.06
CA ALA A 58 1.55 -19.79 1.00
C ALA A 58 1.77 -20.76 -0.17
N GLN A 59 2.50 -20.36 -1.22
CA GLN A 59 2.90 -21.20 -2.36
C GLN A 59 4.28 -21.86 -2.16
N GLY A 60 4.91 -21.66 -1.01
CA GLY A 60 6.20 -22.29 -0.65
C GLY A 60 7.43 -21.47 -1.01
N VAL A 61 7.28 -20.21 -1.43
CA VAL A 61 8.43 -19.31 -1.65
C VAL A 61 8.88 -18.72 -0.30
N ALA A 62 10.16 -18.84 0.02
CA ALA A 62 10.72 -18.27 1.23
C ALA A 62 11.15 -16.82 1.01
N TYR A 63 10.79 -15.95 1.96
CA TYR A 63 11.20 -14.54 2.00
C TYR A 63 11.63 -14.17 3.41
N ASP A 64 12.71 -13.38 3.52
CA ASP A 64 13.05 -12.67 4.75
C ASP A 64 12.23 -11.39 4.82
N ILE A 65 11.28 -11.32 5.75
CA ILE A 65 10.39 -10.17 5.90
C ILE A 65 10.98 -9.19 6.91
N VAL A 66 11.17 -7.94 6.46
CA VAL A 66 11.51 -6.82 7.33
C VAL A 66 10.29 -5.92 7.46
N VAL A 67 9.72 -5.85 8.67
CA VAL A 67 8.67 -4.89 9.01
C VAL A 67 9.31 -3.68 9.70
N PRO A 68 9.34 -2.49 9.09
CA PRO A 68 9.93 -1.31 9.72
C PRO A 68 9.08 -0.83 10.91
N GLU A 69 9.71 -0.13 11.85
CA GLU A 69 9.02 0.44 13.03
C GLU A 69 7.89 1.40 12.64
N HIS A 70 8.09 2.14 11.54
CA HIS A 70 7.12 3.06 10.97
C HIS A 70 6.75 2.62 9.55
N THR A 71 5.45 2.50 9.28
CA THR A 71 4.93 2.18 7.95
C THR A 71 3.53 2.74 7.78
N MET A 72 3.02 2.70 6.56
CA MET A 72 1.72 3.26 6.21
C MET A 72 0.62 2.20 6.20
N LEU A 73 -0.55 2.54 6.74
CA LEU A 73 -1.79 1.80 6.53
C LEU A 73 -2.17 1.90 5.05
N ILE A 74 -2.23 0.75 4.38
CA ILE A 74 -2.61 0.66 2.97
C ILE A 74 -4.10 0.36 2.90
N GLU A 75 -4.86 1.32 2.37
CA GLU A 75 -6.30 1.17 2.15
C GLU A 75 -6.59 0.97 0.65
N ASN A 76 -7.22 -0.13 0.29
CA ASN A 76 -7.58 -0.45 -1.09
C ASN A 76 -9.07 -0.14 -1.36
N PRO A 77 -9.41 1.01 -1.97
CA PRO A 77 -10.80 1.37 -2.19
C PRO A 77 -11.42 0.58 -3.36
N ALA A 78 -12.70 0.25 -3.21
CA ALA A 78 -13.55 -0.25 -4.28
C ALA A 78 -14.77 0.67 -4.46
N ALA A 79 -15.14 0.97 -5.71
CA ALA A 79 -16.27 1.84 -6.02
C ALA A 79 -16.98 1.42 -7.30
N VAL A 80 -18.29 1.64 -7.36
CA VAL A 80 -19.08 1.44 -8.57
C VAL A 80 -18.88 2.64 -9.50
N VAL A 81 -18.48 2.37 -10.75
CA VAL A 81 -18.40 3.40 -11.79
C VAL A 81 -19.79 3.66 -12.37
N LYS A 82 -20.57 4.50 -11.68
CA LYS A 82 -22.00 4.75 -11.94
C LYS A 82 -22.35 4.96 -13.41
N ARG A 83 -21.57 5.76 -14.15
CA ARG A 83 -21.78 6.02 -15.59
C ARG A 83 -21.85 4.74 -16.43
N TYR A 84 -20.99 3.76 -16.15
CA TYR A 84 -20.96 2.51 -16.90
C TYR A 84 -21.98 1.52 -16.38
N ALA A 85 -22.17 1.44 -15.05
CA ALA A 85 -23.19 0.57 -14.48
C ALA A 85 -24.59 0.91 -15.02
N GLN A 86 -24.91 2.21 -15.14
CA GLN A 86 -26.13 2.72 -15.79
C GLN A 86 -26.22 2.32 -17.25
N LYS A 87 -25.15 2.58 -18.02
CA LYS A 87 -25.08 2.27 -19.45
C LYS A 87 -25.31 0.78 -19.73
N HIS A 88 -24.85 -0.10 -18.83
CA HIS A 88 -24.90 -1.55 -19.00
C HIS A 88 -26.05 -2.22 -18.25
N GLY A 89 -26.87 -1.47 -17.49
CA GLY A 89 -27.96 -2.02 -16.69
C GLY A 89 -27.47 -2.92 -15.55
N THR A 90 -26.29 -2.65 -15.00
CA THR A 90 -25.64 -3.47 -13.95
C THR A 90 -25.52 -2.74 -12.62
N GLU A 91 -26.28 -1.67 -12.39
CA GLU A 91 -26.22 -0.89 -11.14
C GLU A 91 -26.42 -1.76 -9.90
N ASP A 92 -27.53 -2.51 -9.85
CA ASP A 92 -27.89 -3.30 -8.67
C ASP A 92 -26.86 -4.39 -8.37
N VAL A 93 -26.43 -5.14 -9.40
CA VAL A 93 -25.43 -6.20 -9.22
C VAL A 93 -24.05 -5.65 -8.87
N SER A 94 -23.68 -4.46 -9.39
CA SER A 94 -22.39 -3.83 -9.06
C SER A 94 -22.39 -3.28 -7.63
N ALA A 95 -23.51 -2.69 -7.18
CA ALA A 95 -23.68 -2.24 -5.81
C ALA A 95 -23.64 -3.42 -4.84
N ALA A 96 -24.41 -4.48 -5.11
CA ALA A 96 -24.42 -5.69 -4.33
C ALA A 96 -23.03 -6.35 -4.25
N PHE A 97 -22.25 -6.32 -5.34
CA PHE A 97 -20.88 -6.83 -5.31
C PHE A 97 -19.97 -6.01 -4.38
N VAL A 98 -20.01 -4.67 -4.45
CA VAL A 98 -19.20 -3.82 -3.56
C VAL A 98 -19.61 -3.98 -2.09
N GLU A 99 -20.90 -4.14 -1.81
CA GLU A 99 -21.40 -4.46 -0.46
C GLU A 99 -20.93 -5.85 0.01
N PHE A 100 -20.97 -6.84 -0.89
CA PHE A 100 -20.50 -8.20 -0.60
C PHE A 100 -19.04 -8.21 -0.14
N LEU A 101 -18.18 -7.36 -0.72
CA LEU A 101 -16.76 -7.27 -0.32
C LEU A 101 -16.58 -6.94 1.17
N ARG A 102 -17.59 -6.40 1.87
CA ARG A 102 -17.54 -6.06 3.30
C ARG A 102 -18.17 -7.11 4.21
N THR A 103 -18.69 -8.19 3.66
CA THR A 103 -19.29 -9.28 4.46
C THR A 103 -18.20 -10.15 5.10
N PRO A 104 -18.49 -10.86 6.20
CA PRO A 104 -17.56 -11.81 6.80
C PRO A 104 -17.01 -12.81 5.79
N GLU A 105 -17.87 -13.36 4.91
CA GLU A 105 -17.48 -14.32 3.88
C GLU A 105 -16.38 -13.78 2.94
N ALA A 106 -16.56 -12.56 2.43
CA ALA A 106 -15.55 -11.94 1.57
C ALA A 106 -14.26 -11.61 2.33
N GLN A 107 -14.39 -11.17 3.59
CA GLN A 107 -13.26 -10.77 4.42
C GLN A 107 -12.42 -11.98 4.88
N GLU A 108 -13.04 -13.13 5.16
CA GLU A 108 -12.36 -14.40 5.37
C GLU A 108 -11.55 -14.81 4.12
N MET A 109 -12.11 -14.62 2.93
CA MET A 109 -11.40 -14.86 1.67
C MET A 109 -10.19 -13.92 1.51
N PHE A 110 -10.35 -12.64 1.85
CA PHE A 110 -9.27 -11.66 1.82
C PHE A 110 -8.11 -12.05 2.74
N VAL A 111 -8.40 -12.49 3.97
CA VAL A 111 -7.40 -13.00 4.91
C VAL A 111 -6.62 -14.16 4.31
N LYS A 112 -7.30 -15.11 3.65
CA LYS A 112 -6.65 -16.25 3.00
C LYS A 112 -5.62 -15.84 1.94
N TYR A 113 -5.80 -14.68 1.32
CA TYR A 113 -4.86 -14.10 0.35
C TYR A 113 -3.96 -13.01 0.95
N GLY A 114 -3.88 -12.91 2.28
CA GLY A 114 -2.96 -12.03 2.98
C GLY A 114 -3.41 -10.59 3.10
N PHE A 115 -4.67 -10.27 2.84
CA PHE A 115 -5.22 -8.94 3.04
C PHE A 115 -5.74 -8.79 4.47
N ARG A 116 -5.49 -7.62 5.07
CA ARG A 116 -6.00 -7.28 6.40
C ARG A 116 -7.51 -7.04 6.34
N PRO A 117 -8.32 -7.72 7.16
CA PRO A 117 -9.76 -7.58 7.12
C PRO A 117 -10.20 -6.26 7.76
N VAL A 118 -11.37 -5.76 7.34
CA VAL A 118 -12.03 -4.55 7.88
C VAL A 118 -13.35 -4.84 8.58
N GLU A 119 -13.85 -6.07 8.48
CA GLU A 119 -15.04 -6.51 9.21
C GLU A 119 -14.64 -6.99 10.61
N GLU A 120 -15.36 -6.53 11.63
CA GLU A 120 -14.99 -6.64 13.05
C GLU A 120 -14.85 -8.08 13.53
N THR A 121 -15.76 -8.96 13.11
CA THR A 121 -15.75 -10.37 13.51
C THR A 121 -14.53 -11.09 12.97
N VAL A 122 -14.22 -10.89 11.67
CA VAL A 122 -13.04 -11.48 11.03
C VAL A 122 -11.75 -10.86 11.56
N GLN A 123 -11.73 -9.56 11.89
CA GLN A 123 -10.60 -8.94 12.57
C GLN A 123 -10.31 -9.60 13.93
N GLU A 124 -11.34 -9.84 14.74
CA GLU A 124 -11.18 -10.52 16.03
C GLU A 124 -10.62 -11.94 15.87
N GLN A 125 -11.18 -12.70 14.92
CA GLN A 125 -10.76 -14.08 14.64
C GLN A 125 -9.32 -14.19 14.12
N THR A 126 -8.81 -13.13 13.49
CA THR A 126 -7.49 -13.12 12.84
C THR A 126 -6.45 -12.33 13.62
N LYS A 127 -6.76 -11.94 14.87
CA LYS A 127 -5.80 -11.29 15.77
C LYS A 127 -4.52 -12.10 15.87
N GLY A 128 -3.40 -11.40 15.68
CA GLY A 128 -2.05 -11.98 15.74
C GLY A 128 -1.55 -12.58 14.43
N GLN A 129 -2.36 -12.69 13.37
CA GLN A 129 -1.87 -13.09 12.04
C GLN A 129 -1.06 -11.99 11.36
N PHE A 130 -1.40 -10.73 11.63
CA PHE A 130 -0.75 -9.55 11.04
C PHE A 130 0.02 -8.79 12.09
N THR A 131 1.30 -8.50 11.82
CA THR A 131 2.12 -7.66 12.69
C THR A 131 1.61 -6.22 12.61
N ILE A 132 1.38 -5.60 13.77
CA ILE A 132 1.04 -4.17 13.86
C ILE A 132 2.31 -3.43 14.32
N PRO A 133 2.97 -2.67 13.43
CA PRO A 133 4.13 -1.90 13.82
C PRO A 133 3.73 -0.72 14.74
N PRO A 134 4.60 -0.30 15.66
CA PRO A 134 4.29 0.74 16.63
C PRO A 134 3.99 2.10 15.97
N GLY A 135 4.61 2.38 14.82
CA GLY A 135 4.45 3.60 14.04
C GLY A 135 3.60 3.40 12.79
N LEU A 136 2.48 2.68 12.89
CA LEU A 136 1.52 2.56 11.79
C LEU A 136 0.71 3.86 11.65
N PHE A 137 0.89 4.59 10.55
CA PHE A 137 0.16 5.84 10.27
C PHE A 137 -0.70 5.71 9.02
N ASP A 138 -1.78 6.47 8.92
CA ASP A 138 -2.60 6.56 7.71
C ASP A 138 -2.30 7.83 6.91
N ILE A 139 -2.98 8.02 5.78
CA ILE A 139 -2.76 9.18 4.91
C ILE A 139 -3.10 10.52 5.59
N THR A 140 -3.91 10.53 6.65
CA THR A 140 -4.29 11.75 7.37
C THR A 140 -3.09 12.35 8.11
N TYR A 141 -2.11 11.53 8.49
CA TYR A 141 -0.82 11.99 9.03
C TYR A 141 -0.12 12.96 8.08
N LEU A 142 -0.24 12.72 6.77
CA LEU A 142 0.31 13.56 5.69
C LEU A 142 -0.66 14.68 5.23
N GLY A 143 -1.79 14.88 5.90
CA GLY A 143 -2.81 15.87 5.51
C GLY A 143 -3.88 15.35 4.56
N GLY A 144 -3.87 14.05 4.24
CA GLY A 144 -4.84 13.42 3.34
C GLY A 144 -4.43 13.45 1.86
N TRP A 145 -5.23 12.80 1.02
CA TRP A 145 -4.88 12.59 -0.39
C TRP A 145 -4.77 13.86 -1.21
N ASP A 146 -5.52 14.92 -0.89
CA ASP A 146 -5.46 16.17 -1.65
C ASP A 146 -4.13 16.90 -1.39
N GLU A 147 -3.72 17.01 -0.13
CA GLU A 147 -2.41 17.55 0.27
C GLU A 147 -1.27 16.74 -0.35
N VAL A 148 -1.34 15.41 -0.30
CA VAL A 148 -0.31 14.52 -0.88
C VAL A 148 -0.23 14.66 -2.40
N ARG A 149 -1.38 14.78 -3.09
CA ARG A 149 -1.39 15.01 -4.55
C ARG A 149 -0.77 16.36 -4.92
N GLU A 150 -1.01 17.39 -4.12
CA GLU A 150 -0.45 18.72 -4.36
C GLU A 150 1.06 18.77 -4.07
N THR A 151 1.46 18.30 -2.89
CA THR A 151 2.82 18.49 -2.37
C THR A 151 3.81 17.43 -2.85
N LEU A 152 3.37 16.18 -3.07
CA LEU A 152 4.25 15.07 -3.47
C LEU A 152 4.18 14.79 -4.97
N TYR A 153 2.97 14.63 -5.52
CA TYR A 153 2.77 14.09 -6.88
C TYR A 153 2.38 15.11 -7.96
N SER A 154 2.25 16.40 -7.64
CA SER A 154 1.99 17.42 -8.65
C SER A 154 3.23 17.64 -9.51
N ARG A 155 3.10 18.38 -10.62
CA ARG A 155 4.24 18.73 -11.49
C ARG A 155 5.38 19.47 -10.78
N ARG A 156 5.09 20.11 -9.64
CA ARG A 156 6.07 20.78 -8.78
C ARG A 156 6.27 20.04 -7.45
N GLY A 157 5.63 18.89 -7.27
CA GLY A 157 5.69 18.11 -6.06
C GLY A 157 7.06 17.47 -5.86
N VAL A 158 7.34 17.08 -4.62
CA VAL A 158 8.63 16.54 -4.20
C VAL A 158 9.09 15.38 -5.08
N TRP A 159 8.18 14.46 -5.45
CA TRP A 159 8.53 13.31 -6.30
C TRP A 159 9.08 13.74 -7.67
N TYR A 160 8.44 14.71 -8.32
CA TYR A 160 8.91 15.23 -9.60
C TYR A 160 10.22 16.02 -9.47
N GLN A 161 10.42 16.73 -8.35
CA GLN A 161 11.68 17.42 -8.10
C GLN A 161 12.84 16.44 -7.95
N VAL A 162 12.62 15.32 -7.25
CA VAL A 162 13.63 14.25 -7.11
C VAL A 162 13.95 13.64 -8.47
N LEU A 163 12.92 13.29 -9.26
CA LEU A 163 13.12 12.72 -10.59
C LEU A 163 13.79 13.66 -11.60
N ALA A 164 13.57 14.97 -11.50
CA ALA A 164 14.14 15.97 -12.41
C ALA A 164 15.52 16.49 -11.97
N GLY A 165 15.89 16.29 -10.70
CA GLY A 165 17.18 16.71 -10.13
C GLY A 165 18.30 15.68 -10.30
N ILE A 166 17.98 14.53 -10.91
CA ILE A 166 18.91 13.47 -11.32
C ILE A 166 19.04 13.51 -12.83
#